data_AF-A0A1C5LT56-F1
#
_entry.id   AF-A0A1C5LT56-F1
#
_cell.length_a   1.000
_cell.length_b   1.000
_cell.length_c   1.000
_cell.angle_alpha   90.00
_cell.angle_beta   90.00
_cell.angle_gamma   90.00
#
_symmetry.space_group_name_H-M   'P 1'
#
loop_
_entity.id
_entity.type
_entity.pdbx_description
1 polymer ?
#
loop_
_entity_poly.entity_id
_entity_poly.type
_entity_poly.pdbx_seq_one_letter_code
_entity_poly.pdbx_strand_id
1 'polypeptide(L)'
;MICTYDYYTELKNILNKVYENKIYNIALKNNIKIINKDNLNNIINIFKSTHVYLGSDLDEFIINLMPKDDAGYFFRVEIAKHFNYSYPKLYDYRGNPIKSANANIYALRLWQSSMEELFTDNIHREFNKEDFFNYVENNLLSMADDISEFIDSENKKKEIIIPIKNKSELLPKFKSMILNKELDSSWIEFLVDIDELRSDMEKFAATFDMYNEFDKLEDSLEECIDNFCKYTSEELYDVLLNEKEFKFIDDIGLVKTL
;
A
#
# COMPACT_ATOMS: atom_id res chain seq x y z
N MET A 1 14.35 28.11 -15.02
CA MET A 1 13.14 27.64 -15.72
C MET A 1 11.98 28.04 -14.83
N ILE A 2 11.06 28.89 -15.29
CA ILE A 2 9.89 29.26 -14.47
C ILE A 2 8.89 28.11 -14.66
N CYS A 3 8.73 27.25 -13.66
CA CYS A 3 7.65 26.27 -13.65
C CYS A 3 6.35 27.03 -13.39
N THR A 4 5.66 27.44 -14.45
CA THR A 4 4.29 27.95 -14.36
C THR A 4 3.36 26.75 -14.30
N TYR A 5 2.83 26.49 -13.11
CA TYR A 5 1.74 25.54 -12.93
C TYR A 5 0.42 26.20 -13.34
N ASP A 6 -0.47 25.41 -13.94
CA ASP A 6 -1.86 25.79 -14.14
C ASP A 6 -2.74 24.95 -13.22
N TYR A 7 -3.49 25.63 -12.35
CA TYR A 7 -4.27 24.96 -11.31
C TYR A 7 -5.25 23.92 -11.88
N TYR A 8 -5.99 24.27 -12.94
CA TYR A 8 -7.01 23.39 -13.51
C TYR A 8 -6.41 22.20 -14.24
N THR A 9 -5.28 22.40 -14.91
CA THR A 9 -4.53 21.33 -15.57
C THR A 9 -4.03 20.32 -14.55
N GLU A 10 -3.41 20.78 -13.47
CA GLU A 10 -2.93 19.88 -12.40
C GLU A 10 -4.07 19.20 -11.65
N LEU A 11 -5.17 19.91 -11.37
CA LEU A 11 -6.38 19.34 -10.79
C LEU A 11 -6.89 18.17 -11.64
N LYS A 12 -7.00 18.36 -12.95
CA LYS A 12 -7.44 17.33 -13.89
C LYS A 12 -6.45 16.16 -13.96
N ASN A 13 -5.15 16.44 -13.98
CA ASN A 13 -4.12 15.39 -14.01
C ASN A 13 -4.18 14.51 -12.76
N ILE A 14 -4.28 15.12 -11.58
CA ILE A 14 -4.37 14.37 -10.31
C ILE A 14 -5.71 13.63 -10.23
N LEU A 15 -6.82 14.24 -10.65
CA LEU A 15 -8.12 13.57 -10.69
C LEU A 15 -8.10 12.34 -11.61
N ASN A 16 -7.48 12.43 -12.80
CA ASN A 16 -7.27 11.28 -13.68
C ASN A 16 -6.45 10.18 -13.00
N LYS A 17 -5.40 10.53 -12.25
CA LYS A 17 -4.61 9.56 -11.47
C LYS A 17 -5.41 8.90 -10.35
N VAL A 18 -6.34 9.63 -9.72
CA VAL A 18 -7.29 9.05 -8.76
C VAL A 18 -8.21 8.05 -9.45
N TYR A 19 -8.73 8.35 -10.65
CA TYR A 19 -9.52 7.41 -11.43
C TYR A 19 -8.74 6.16 -11.83
N GLU A 20 -7.50 6.32 -12.32
CA GLU A 20 -6.60 5.20 -12.62
C GLU A 20 -6.40 4.29 -11.40
N ASN A 21 -6.10 4.87 -10.24
CA ASN A 21 -5.93 4.11 -9.00
C ASN A 21 -7.20 3.32 -8.63
N LYS A 22 -8.39 3.91 -8.77
CA LYS A 22 -9.66 3.19 -8.56
C LYS A 22 -9.86 2.06 -9.57
N ILE A 23 -9.50 2.25 -10.83
CA ILE A 23 -9.57 1.21 -11.86
C ILE A 23 -8.69 0.02 -11.47
N TYR A 24 -7.43 0.25 -11.14
CA TYR A 24 -6.50 -0.80 -10.71
C TYR A 24 -7.03 -1.58 -9.50
N ASN A 25 -7.52 -0.89 -8.48
CA ASN A 25 -8.05 -1.52 -7.28
C ASN A 25 -9.30 -2.36 -7.56
N ILE A 26 -10.21 -1.89 -8.42
CA ILE A 26 -11.41 -2.66 -8.80
C ILE A 26 -11.02 -3.86 -9.67
N ALA A 27 -10.09 -3.68 -10.61
CA ALA A 27 -9.60 -4.76 -11.47
C ALA A 27 -8.93 -5.87 -10.65
N LEU A 28 -8.11 -5.51 -9.66
CA LEU A 28 -7.48 -6.46 -8.74
C LEU A 28 -8.51 -7.22 -7.91
N LYS A 29 -9.51 -6.53 -7.35
CA LYS A 29 -10.59 -7.18 -6.56
C LYS A 29 -11.43 -8.17 -7.36
N ASN A 30 -11.60 -7.92 -8.66
CA ASN A 30 -12.39 -8.75 -9.56
C ASN A 30 -11.54 -9.69 -10.44
N ASN A 31 -10.23 -9.73 -10.22
CA ASN A 31 -9.25 -10.50 -11.02
C ASN A 31 -9.38 -10.29 -12.55
N ILE A 32 -9.59 -9.03 -12.97
CA ILE A 32 -9.79 -8.67 -14.38
C ILE A 32 -8.42 -8.49 -15.05
N LYS A 33 -7.80 -9.61 -15.41
CA LYS A 33 -6.47 -9.61 -16.04
C LYS A 33 -6.48 -9.37 -17.54
N ILE A 34 -7.50 -9.86 -18.24
CA ILE A 34 -7.55 -9.82 -19.72
C ILE A 34 -8.61 -8.84 -20.16
N ILE A 35 -8.18 -7.73 -20.76
CA ILE A 35 -9.06 -6.70 -21.34
C ILE A 35 -8.79 -6.63 -22.84
N ASN A 36 -9.80 -6.91 -23.66
CA ASN A 36 -9.72 -6.84 -25.12
C ASN A 36 -11.05 -6.35 -25.70
N LYS A 37 -11.08 -6.12 -27.02
CA LYS A 37 -12.28 -5.59 -27.69
C LYS A 37 -13.51 -6.50 -27.53
N ASP A 38 -13.31 -7.81 -27.38
CA ASP A 38 -14.39 -8.79 -27.31
C ASP A 38 -15.08 -8.80 -25.95
N ASN A 39 -14.34 -8.51 -24.87
CA ASN A 39 -14.87 -8.49 -23.50
C ASN A 39 -15.02 -7.09 -22.88
N LEU A 40 -14.57 -6.03 -23.58
CA LEU A 40 -14.55 -4.66 -23.08
C LEU A 40 -15.90 -4.19 -22.51
N ASN A 41 -16.99 -4.40 -23.23
CA ASN A 41 -18.32 -3.95 -22.79
C ASN A 41 -18.76 -4.64 -21.48
N ASN A 42 -18.46 -5.93 -21.34
CA ASN A 42 -18.78 -6.66 -20.11
C ASN A 42 -17.96 -6.12 -18.94
N ILE A 43 -16.68 -5.81 -19.17
CA ILE A 43 -15.79 -5.27 -18.15
C ILE A 43 -16.22 -3.85 -17.76
N ILE A 44 -16.54 -2.97 -18.72
CA ILE A 44 -17.10 -1.63 -18.45
C ILE A 44 -18.34 -1.74 -17.57
N ASN A 45 -19.23 -2.70 -17.84
CA ASN A 45 -20.42 -2.92 -17.01
C ASN A 45 -20.07 -3.33 -15.57
N ILE A 46 -19.02 -4.12 -15.35
CA ILE A 46 -18.52 -4.44 -14.00
C ILE A 46 -18.11 -3.14 -13.29
N PHE A 47 -17.30 -2.29 -13.93
CA PHE A 47 -16.90 -0.99 -13.36
C PHE A 47 -18.11 -0.09 -13.07
N LYS A 48 -19.09 -0.03 -13.97
CA LYS A 48 -20.31 0.78 -13.79
C LYS A 48 -21.22 0.27 -12.67
N SER A 49 -21.25 -1.03 -12.47
CA SER A 49 -22.02 -1.65 -11.39
C SER A 49 -21.35 -1.49 -10.01
N THR A 50 -20.05 -1.23 -9.98
CA THR A 50 -19.28 -1.06 -8.75
C THR A 50 -19.63 0.28 -8.10
N HIS A 51 -19.86 0.29 -6.79
CA HIS A 51 -20.06 1.53 -6.06
C HIS A 51 -18.69 2.21 -5.85
N VAL A 52 -18.52 3.40 -6.44
CA VAL A 52 -17.26 4.14 -6.38
C VAL A 52 -17.48 5.43 -5.62
N TYR A 53 -16.71 5.62 -4.56
CA TYR A 53 -16.62 6.84 -3.78
C TYR A 53 -15.14 7.14 -3.51
N LEU A 54 -14.84 8.42 -3.31
CA LEU A 54 -13.54 8.88 -2.84
C LEU A 54 -13.63 9.00 -1.31
N GLY A 55 -12.88 8.15 -0.61
CA GLY A 55 -12.75 8.22 0.85
C GLY A 55 -11.48 8.94 1.23
N SER A 56 -11.37 9.32 2.51
CA SER A 56 -10.17 9.96 3.08
C SER A 56 -8.94 9.05 3.08
N ASP A 57 -9.13 7.75 2.83
CA ASP A 57 -8.05 6.78 2.63
C ASP A 57 -7.15 7.12 1.43
N LEU A 58 -7.61 7.99 0.52
CA LEU A 58 -6.84 8.46 -0.64
C LEU A 58 -6.21 9.83 -0.48
N ASP A 59 -6.38 10.51 0.66
CA ASP A 59 -5.83 11.85 0.88
C ASP A 59 -4.30 11.83 0.79
N GLU A 60 -3.67 10.86 1.44
CA GLU A 60 -2.21 10.68 1.38
C GLU A 60 -1.74 10.34 -0.04
N PHE A 61 -2.52 9.56 -0.80
CA PHE A 61 -2.23 9.28 -2.21
C PHE A 61 -2.27 10.58 -3.04
N ILE A 62 -3.29 11.43 -2.86
CA ILE A 62 -3.45 12.71 -3.55
C ILE A 62 -2.29 13.64 -3.22
N ILE A 63 -1.94 13.79 -1.95
CA ILE A 63 -0.83 14.64 -1.49
C ILE A 63 0.51 14.14 -2.08
N ASN A 64 0.70 12.82 -2.15
CA ASN A 64 1.92 12.23 -2.72
C ASN A 64 2.06 12.45 -4.23
N LEU A 65 0.96 12.70 -4.96
CA LEU A 65 1.00 13.08 -6.37
C LEU A 65 1.41 14.54 -6.58
N MET A 66 1.30 15.39 -5.56
CA MET A 66 1.69 16.79 -5.69
C MET A 66 3.21 16.92 -5.89
N PRO A 67 3.67 17.89 -6.70
CA PRO A 67 5.09 18.16 -6.86
C PRO A 67 5.79 18.46 -5.52
N LYS A 68 7.06 18.06 -5.43
CA LYS A 68 7.93 18.25 -4.27
C LYS A 68 8.87 19.44 -4.48
N ASP A 69 9.54 19.84 -3.41
CA ASP A 69 10.59 20.87 -3.43
C ASP A 69 10.12 22.23 -3.99
N ASP A 70 10.95 22.86 -4.80
CA ASP A 70 10.69 24.15 -5.46
C ASP A 70 9.47 24.09 -6.38
N ALA A 71 9.34 23.03 -7.17
CA ALA A 71 8.14 22.73 -7.95
C ALA A 71 6.88 22.68 -7.09
N GLY A 72 6.96 22.01 -5.94
CA GLY A 72 5.89 21.91 -4.96
C GLY A 72 5.50 23.25 -4.34
N TYR A 73 6.48 24.12 -4.07
CA TYR A 73 6.19 25.48 -3.62
C TYR A 73 5.38 26.25 -4.68
N PHE A 74 5.83 26.25 -5.93
CA PHE A 74 5.14 27.01 -6.99
C PHE A 74 3.72 26.49 -7.22
N PHE A 75 3.51 25.17 -7.17
CA PHE A 75 2.16 24.62 -7.27
C PHE A 75 1.25 25.06 -6.11
N ARG A 76 1.74 25.02 -4.86
CA ARG A 76 0.98 25.51 -3.69
C ARG A 76 0.72 27.01 -3.75
N VAL A 77 1.58 27.81 -4.40
CA VAL A 77 1.31 29.22 -4.70
C VAL A 77 0.14 29.36 -5.67
N GLU A 78 0.05 28.53 -6.71
CA GLU A 78 -1.09 28.54 -7.64
C GLU A 78 -2.39 28.10 -6.96
N ILE A 79 -2.33 27.11 -6.06
CA ILE A 79 -3.48 26.74 -5.21
C ILE A 79 -3.93 27.94 -4.38
N ALA A 80 -3.00 28.61 -3.68
CA ALA A 80 -3.31 29.78 -2.87
C ALA A 80 -3.98 30.89 -3.72
N LYS A 81 -3.45 31.17 -4.91
CA LYS A 81 -4.03 32.17 -5.83
C LYS A 81 -5.45 31.79 -6.26
N HIS A 82 -5.68 30.53 -6.62
CA HIS A 82 -6.99 30.04 -7.03
C HIS A 82 -8.06 30.27 -5.96
N PHE A 83 -7.72 29.98 -4.70
CA PHE A 83 -8.62 30.18 -3.56
C PHE A 83 -8.55 31.59 -2.93
N ASN A 84 -7.82 32.53 -3.52
CA ASN A 84 -7.63 33.89 -3.02
C ASN A 84 -7.00 33.97 -1.60
N TYR A 85 -6.04 33.08 -1.31
CA TYR A 85 -5.24 33.05 -0.08
C TYR A 85 -3.86 33.69 -0.27
N SER A 86 -3.29 34.18 0.84
CA SER A 86 -1.92 34.66 0.90
C SER A 86 -0.91 33.51 0.84
N TYR A 87 0.28 33.77 0.30
CA TYR A 87 1.38 32.81 0.24
C TYR A 87 2.71 33.45 0.67
N PRO A 88 3.63 32.67 1.29
CA PRO A 88 4.94 33.16 1.67
C PRO A 88 5.77 33.44 0.41
N LYS A 89 6.50 34.56 0.40
CA LYS A 89 7.43 34.89 -0.69
C LYS A 89 8.78 34.24 -0.40
N LEU A 90 9.13 33.21 -1.15
CA LEU A 90 10.40 32.49 -1.02
C LEU A 90 11.32 32.63 -2.24
N TYR A 91 10.74 32.91 -3.40
CA TYR A 91 11.46 33.07 -4.66
C TYR A 91 11.16 34.44 -5.28
N ASP A 92 12.10 34.96 -6.05
CA ASP A 92 11.90 36.16 -6.87
C ASP A 92 11.09 35.85 -8.14
N TYR A 93 10.81 36.87 -8.95
CA TYR A 93 10.06 36.73 -10.20
C TYR A 93 10.78 35.89 -11.28
N ARG A 94 12.07 35.59 -11.09
CA ARG A 94 12.88 34.74 -11.97
C ARG A 94 13.02 33.31 -11.43
N GLY A 95 12.45 33.02 -10.26
CA GLY A 95 12.54 31.72 -9.59
C GLY A 95 13.81 31.54 -8.75
N ASN A 96 14.54 32.61 -8.40
CA ASN A 96 15.70 32.50 -7.51
C ASN A 96 15.28 32.60 -6.05
N PRO A 97 15.86 31.79 -5.13
CA PRO A 97 15.61 31.92 -3.70
C PRO A 97 15.96 33.33 -3.17
N ILE A 98 15.10 33.90 -2.34
CA ILE A 98 15.36 35.21 -1.71
C ILE A 98 16.21 35.05 -0.44
N LYS A 99 17.21 35.93 -0.26
CA LYS A 99 18.16 35.85 0.88
C LYS A 99 17.53 36.06 2.26
N SER A 100 16.44 36.83 2.32
CA SER A 100 15.68 37.11 3.54
C SER A 100 14.24 36.63 3.32
N ALA A 101 14.02 35.33 3.46
CA ALA A 101 12.68 34.75 3.40
C ALA A 101 11.82 35.30 4.55
N ASN A 102 10.64 35.84 4.23
CA ASN A 102 9.67 36.31 5.23
C ASN A 102 8.86 35.14 5.82
N ALA A 103 9.52 34.02 6.13
CA ALA A 103 8.85 32.82 6.63
C ALA A 103 9.72 32.11 7.65
N ASN A 104 9.20 31.96 8.86
CA ASN A 104 9.70 30.96 9.80
C ASN A 104 9.33 29.56 9.24
N ILE A 105 10.23 28.59 9.39
CA ILE A 105 10.03 27.19 8.97
C ILE A 105 8.70 26.59 9.44
N TYR A 106 8.23 26.94 10.64
CA TYR A 106 6.94 26.47 11.16
C TYR A 106 5.75 27.05 10.38
N ALA A 107 5.77 28.36 10.12
CA ALA A 107 4.73 29.02 9.34
C ALA A 107 4.67 28.50 7.90
N LEU A 108 5.84 28.19 7.31
CA LEU A 108 5.92 27.60 5.98
C LEU A 108 5.28 26.21 5.95
N ARG A 109 5.60 25.34 6.91
CA ARG A 109 5.01 23.99 6.99
C ARG A 109 3.50 24.05 7.17
N LEU A 110 3.01 24.90 8.07
CA LEU A 110 1.57 25.09 8.28
C LEU A 110 0.86 25.55 7.00
N TRP A 111 1.46 26.51 6.29
CA TRP A 111 0.92 26.96 5.00
C TRP A 111 0.91 25.84 3.97
N GLN A 112 1.99 25.06 3.86
CA GLN A 112 2.06 23.94 2.91
C GLN A 112 0.96 22.90 3.16
N SER A 113 0.78 22.47 4.41
CA SER A 113 -0.28 21.53 4.79
C SER A 113 -1.67 22.11 4.56
N SER A 114 -1.88 23.41 4.82
CA SER A 114 -3.17 24.04 4.53
C SER A 114 -3.49 24.07 3.03
N MET A 115 -2.49 24.24 2.16
CA MET A 115 -2.71 24.21 0.71
C MET A 115 -2.97 22.79 0.21
N GLU A 116 -2.32 21.79 0.81
CA GLU A 116 -2.57 20.37 0.55
C GLU A 116 -4.01 19.98 0.91
N GLU A 117 -4.48 20.40 2.08
CA GLU A 117 -5.86 20.18 2.54
C GLU A 117 -6.88 20.83 1.59
N LEU A 118 -6.71 22.12 1.27
CA LEU A 118 -7.59 22.83 0.33
C LEU A 118 -7.65 22.17 -1.05
N PHE A 119 -6.51 21.68 -1.54
CA PHE A 119 -6.46 21.01 -2.83
C PHE A 119 -7.13 19.63 -2.78
N THR A 120 -6.87 18.85 -1.73
CA THR A 120 -7.46 17.53 -1.52
C THR A 120 -8.97 17.63 -1.38
N ASP A 121 -9.48 18.59 -0.61
CA ASP A 121 -10.90 18.91 -0.51
C ASP A 121 -11.51 19.23 -1.88
N ASN A 122 -10.77 19.93 -2.74
CA ASN A 122 -11.27 20.21 -4.08
C ASN A 122 -11.32 18.97 -4.96
N ILE A 123 -10.33 18.08 -4.88
CA ILE A 123 -10.39 16.77 -5.55
C ILE A 123 -11.61 15.99 -5.06
N HIS A 124 -11.92 16.00 -3.77
CA HIS A 124 -13.14 15.38 -3.22
C HIS A 124 -14.43 15.95 -3.80
N ARG A 125 -14.51 17.28 -3.97
CA ARG A 125 -15.69 17.93 -4.54
C ARG A 125 -15.87 17.66 -6.03
N GLU A 126 -14.76 17.64 -6.78
CA GLU A 126 -14.78 17.45 -8.23
C GLU A 126 -14.92 15.97 -8.61
N PHE A 127 -14.49 15.06 -7.74
CA PHE A 127 -14.70 13.63 -7.94
C PHE A 127 -16.19 13.32 -8.04
N ASN A 128 -16.59 12.84 -9.22
CA ASN A 128 -17.94 12.34 -9.44
C ASN A 128 -17.94 11.03 -10.23
N LYS A 129 -19.03 10.30 -10.06
CA LYS A 129 -19.20 8.95 -10.61
C LYS A 129 -19.38 8.95 -12.13
N GLU A 130 -20.01 9.97 -12.67
CA GLU A 130 -20.26 10.08 -14.12
C GLU A 130 -18.94 10.28 -14.87
N ASP A 131 -18.09 11.18 -14.38
CA ASP A 131 -16.75 11.40 -14.95
C ASP A 131 -15.84 10.19 -14.78
N PHE A 132 -15.92 9.48 -13.66
CA PHE A 132 -15.22 8.20 -13.51
C PHE A 132 -15.66 7.20 -14.59
N PHE A 133 -16.96 7.07 -14.85
CA PHE A 133 -17.46 6.16 -15.88
C PHE A 133 -17.05 6.58 -17.28
N ASN A 134 -17.13 7.87 -17.58
CA ASN A 134 -16.63 8.42 -18.84
C ASN A 134 -15.13 8.15 -18.99
N TYR A 135 -14.35 8.26 -17.91
CA TYR A 135 -12.93 7.94 -17.91
C TYR A 135 -12.68 6.47 -18.23
N VAL A 136 -13.42 5.55 -17.60
CA VAL A 136 -13.34 4.11 -17.86
C VAL A 136 -13.65 3.81 -19.33
N GLU A 137 -14.75 4.32 -19.87
CA GLU A 137 -15.14 4.05 -21.26
C GLU A 137 -14.08 4.49 -22.27
N ASN A 138 -13.44 5.64 -22.01
CA ASN A 138 -12.48 6.22 -22.93
C ASN A 138 -11.06 5.63 -22.81
N ASN A 139 -10.66 5.14 -21.63
CA ASN A 139 -9.27 4.80 -21.34
C ASN A 139 -9.03 3.33 -20.98
N LEU A 140 -10.05 2.55 -20.64
CA LEU A 140 -9.86 1.18 -20.13
C LEU A 140 -9.10 0.27 -21.10
N LEU A 141 -9.39 0.38 -22.41
CA LEU A 141 -8.71 -0.43 -23.42
C LEU A 141 -7.23 -0.04 -23.57
N SER A 142 -6.90 1.25 -23.48
CA SER A 142 -5.51 1.72 -23.54
C SER A 142 -4.70 1.36 -22.29
N MET A 143 -5.37 1.12 -21.16
CA MET A 143 -4.75 0.71 -19.90
C MET A 143 -4.65 -0.81 -19.74
N ALA A 144 -5.07 -1.60 -20.74
CA ALA A 144 -5.18 -3.06 -20.60
C ALA A 144 -3.87 -3.74 -20.18
N ASP A 145 -2.76 -3.37 -20.82
CA ASP A 145 -1.44 -3.94 -20.55
C ASP A 145 -0.97 -3.55 -19.13
N ASP A 146 -1.07 -2.26 -18.79
CA ASP A 146 -0.70 -1.75 -17.46
C ASP A 146 -1.52 -2.41 -16.33
N ILE A 147 -2.82 -2.65 -16.55
CA ILE A 147 -3.69 -3.34 -15.58
C ILE A 147 -3.26 -4.80 -15.42
N SER A 148 -2.95 -5.50 -16.52
CA SER A 148 -2.46 -6.87 -16.44
C SER A 148 -1.12 -6.96 -15.69
N GLU A 149 -0.18 -6.06 -15.98
CA GLU A 149 1.11 -5.99 -15.29
C GLU A 149 0.95 -5.66 -13.80
N PHE A 150 0.07 -4.71 -13.48
CA PHE A 150 -0.24 -4.36 -12.09
C PHE A 150 -0.79 -5.57 -11.33
N ILE A 151 -1.80 -6.27 -11.88
CA ILE A 151 -2.40 -7.46 -11.26
C ILE A 151 -1.34 -8.56 -11.07
N ASP A 152 -0.49 -8.79 -12.06
CA ASP A 152 0.59 -9.78 -11.95
C ASP A 152 1.62 -9.40 -10.87
N SER A 153 1.94 -8.12 -10.75
CA SER A 153 2.86 -7.63 -9.71
C SER A 153 2.27 -7.78 -8.30
N GLU A 154 0.98 -7.50 -8.13
CA GLU A 154 0.28 -7.62 -6.85
C GLU A 154 0.06 -9.09 -6.48
N ASN A 155 -0.25 -9.95 -7.46
CA ASN A 155 -0.34 -11.39 -7.24
C ASN A 155 1.03 -12.00 -6.91
N LYS A 156 2.13 -11.50 -7.48
CA LYS A 156 3.49 -11.91 -7.06
C LYS A 156 3.82 -11.48 -5.62
N LYS A 157 3.38 -10.29 -5.18
CA LYS A 157 3.56 -9.87 -3.78
C LYS A 157 2.77 -10.75 -2.80
N LYS A 158 1.68 -11.33 -3.28
CA LYS A 158 0.86 -12.32 -2.58
C LYS A 158 1.45 -13.74 -2.65
N GLU A 159 2.51 -13.98 -3.41
CA GLU A 159 3.18 -15.27 -3.40
C GLU A 159 4.13 -15.38 -2.21
N ILE A 160 3.91 -16.39 -1.36
CA ILE A 160 4.87 -16.76 -0.32
C ILE A 160 5.85 -17.76 -0.94
N ILE A 161 7.11 -17.36 -1.05
CA ILE A 161 8.19 -18.21 -1.55
C ILE A 161 9.16 -18.51 -0.41
N ILE A 162 9.27 -19.78 -0.06
CA ILE A 162 10.22 -20.28 0.94
C ILE A 162 11.34 -21.01 0.20
N PRO A 163 12.50 -20.38 -0.01
CA PRO A 163 13.56 -20.94 -0.84
C PRO A 163 14.32 -22.01 -0.06
N ILE A 164 13.99 -23.27 -0.34
CA ILE A 164 14.59 -24.45 0.27
C ILE A 164 14.99 -25.46 -0.80
N LYS A 165 16.14 -26.11 -0.61
CA LYS A 165 16.56 -27.26 -1.44
C LYS A 165 16.26 -28.58 -0.75
N ASN A 166 16.34 -28.60 0.58
CA ASN A 166 16.13 -29.78 1.41
C ASN A 166 15.06 -29.51 2.47
N LYS A 167 14.32 -30.56 2.86
CA LYS A 167 13.31 -30.46 3.93
C LYS A 167 13.92 -29.95 5.24
N SER A 168 15.12 -30.40 5.60
CA SER A 168 15.79 -30.03 6.86
C SER A 168 16.02 -28.52 7.03
N GLU A 169 16.18 -27.79 5.92
CA GLU A 169 16.41 -26.33 5.89
C GLU A 169 15.12 -25.52 6.12
N LEU A 170 13.95 -26.17 6.05
CA LEU A 170 12.66 -25.50 6.08
C LEU A 170 12.43 -24.73 7.37
N LEU A 171 12.53 -25.39 8.53
CA LEU A 171 12.21 -24.73 9.79
C LEU A 171 13.14 -23.54 10.06
N PRO A 172 14.50 -23.67 9.98
CA PRO A 172 15.38 -22.50 10.14
C PRO A 172 15.05 -21.36 9.18
N LYS A 173 14.73 -21.69 7.91
CA LYS A 173 14.42 -20.68 6.91
C LYS A 173 13.09 -19.99 7.21
N PHE A 174 12.06 -20.75 7.57
CA PHE A 174 10.74 -20.24 7.93
C PHE A 174 10.81 -19.31 9.14
N LYS A 175 11.56 -19.70 10.18
CA LYS A 175 11.84 -18.85 11.35
C LYS A 175 12.50 -17.53 10.95
N SER A 176 13.51 -17.58 10.09
CA SER A 176 14.19 -16.36 9.62
C SER A 176 13.26 -15.42 8.86
N MET A 177 12.31 -15.96 8.06
CA MET A 177 11.34 -15.15 7.32
C MET A 177 10.35 -14.45 8.25
N ILE A 178 9.93 -15.11 9.34
CA ILE A 178 9.10 -14.50 10.38
C ILE A 178 9.86 -13.33 11.05
N LEU A 179 11.10 -13.57 11.49
CA LEU A 179 11.91 -12.54 12.17
C LEU A 179 12.20 -11.33 11.27
N ASN A 180 12.35 -11.55 9.97
CA ASN A 180 12.55 -10.50 8.97
C ASN A 180 11.26 -9.78 8.53
N LYS A 181 10.09 -10.15 9.09
CA LYS A 181 8.76 -9.62 8.71
C LYS A 181 8.39 -9.89 7.24
N GLU A 182 8.91 -10.97 6.67
CA GLU A 182 8.54 -11.45 5.34
C GLU A 182 7.23 -12.26 5.37
N LEU A 183 6.86 -12.77 6.55
CA LEU A 183 5.59 -13.45 6.83
C LEU A 183 4.79 -12.63 7.85
N ASP A 184 3.48 -12.55 7.65
CA ASP A 184 2.57 -11.86 8.57
C ASP A 184 2.35 -12.63 9.89
N SER A 185 1.70 -11.99 10.86
CA SER A 185 1.50 -12.52 12.20
C SER A 185 0.70 -13.82 12.26
N SER A 186 -0.15 -14.12 11.25
CA SER A 186 -0.89 -15.38 11.21
C SER A 186 0.05 -16.60 11.11
N TRP A 187 1.23 -16.43 10.53
CA TRP A 187 2.25 -17.48 10.44
C TRP A 187 2.98 -17.72 11.76
N ILE A 188 3.02 -16.72 12.66
CA ILE A 188 3.56 -16.84 14.01
C ILE A 188 2.65 -17.75 14.83
N GLU A 189 1.35 -17.46 14.86
CA GLU A 189 0.34 -18.28 15.56
C GLU A 189 0.26 -19.71 15.01
N PHE A 190 0.48 -19.85 13.70
CA PHE A 190 0.56 -21.15 13.05
C PHE A 190 1.78 -21.94 13.53
N LEU A 191 2.95 -21.32 13.67
CA LEU A 191 4.21 -21.98 14.02
C LEU A 191 4.36 -22.25 15.52
N VAL A 192 3.92 -21.31 16.37
CA VAL A 192 4.11 -21.35 17.83
C VAL A 192 2.96 -22.07 18.54
N ASP A 193 3.28 -22.95 19.47
CA ASP A 193 2.35 -23.56 20.41
C ASP A 193 2.00 -22.57 21.52
N ILE A 194 0.91 -21.85 21.29
CA ILE A 194 0.37 -20.87 22.23
C ILE A 194 -0.05 -21.53 23.55
N ASP A 195 -0.52 -22.78 23.52
CA ASP A 195 -0.95 -23.47 24.74
C ASP A 195 0.27 -23.93 25.55
N GLU A 196 1.34 -24.37 24.88
CA GLU A 196 2.61 -24.68 25.54
C GLU A 196 3.28 -23.41 26.10
N LEU A 197 3.28 -22.31 25.32
CA LEU A 197 3.77 -21.01 25.75
C LEU A 197 3.01 -20.50 26.98
N ARG A 198 1.67 -20.59 26.95
CA ARG A 198 0.80 -20.27 28.09
C ARG A 198 1.18 -21.09 29.32
N SER A 199 1.27 -22.41 29.16
CA SER A 199 1.60 -23.29 30.27
C SER A 199 2.97 -22.98 30.88
N ASP A 200 3.95 -22.60 30.05
CA ASP A 200 5.26 -22.19 30.55
C ASP A 200 5.20 -20.85 31.29
N MET A 201 4.47 -19.86 30.74
CA MET A 201 4.25 -18.58 31.42
C MET A 201 3.54 -18.76 32.78
N GLU A 202 2.56 -19.66 32.86
CA GLU A 202 1.84 -20.00 34.10
C GLU A 202 2.76 -20.55 35.21
N LYS A 203 3.86 -21.25 34.86
CA LYS A 203 4.84 -21.75 35.86
C LYS A 203 5.56 -20.61 36.58
N PHE A 204 5.66 -19.45 35.96
CA PHE A 204 6.33 -18.25 36.51
C PHE A 204 5.33 -17.16 36.94
N ALA A 205 4.01 -17.43 36.84
CA ALA A 205 2.92 -16.47 36.99
C ALA A 205 2.58 -16.10 38.45
N ALA A 206 3.58 -15.89 39.30
CA ALA A 206 3.33 -15.31 40.63
C ALA A 206 3.00 -13.79 40.56
N THR A 207 3.10 -13.11 39.41
CA THR A 207 3.18 -11.63 39.41
C THR A 207 2.57 -10.83 38.25
N PHE A 208 1.90 -11.40 37.23
CA PHE A 208 1.38 -10.56 36.13
C PHE A 208 0.00 -10.99 35.61
N ASP A 209 -1.07 -10.46 36.22
CA ASP A 209 -2.45 -10.59 35.69
C ASP A 209 -2.68 -9.84 34.36
N MET A 210 -1.68 -9.08 33.88
CA MET A 210 -1.77 -8.24 32.66
C MET A 210 -0.83 -8.65 31.53
N TYR A 211 0.03 -9.66 31.70
CA TYR A 211 0.99 -10.09 30.67
C TYR A 211 0.57 -11.44 30.10
N ASN A 212 0.21 -11.47 28.82
CA ASN A 212 -0.31 -12.66 28.13
C ASN A 212 0.67 -13.18 27.05
N GLU A 213 0.30 -14.26 26.39
CA GLU A 213 1.15 -14.95 25.40
C GLU A 213 1.44 -14.08 24.19
N PHE A 214 0.52 -13.18 23.82
CA PHE A 214 0.70 -12.26 22.71
C PHE A 214 1.68 -11.14 23.07
N ASP A 215 1.62 -10.62 24.29
CA ASP A 215 2.61 -9.65 24.78
C ASP A 215 4.02 -10.26 24.76
N LYS A 216 4.14 -11.55 25.13
CA LYS A 216 5.41 -12.29 25.07
C LYS A 216 5.90 -12.55 23.65
N LEU A 217 4.99 -12.81 22.71
CA LEU A 217 5.34 -12.93 21.29
C LEU A 217 5.83 -11.60 20.71
N GLU A 218 5.29 -10.47 21.16
CA GLU A 218 5.74 -9.14 20.72
C GLU A 218 7.12 -8.78 21.31
N ASP A 219 7.34 -9.07 22.60
CA ASP A 219 8.57 -8.72 23.30
C ASP A 219 9.75 -9.66 22.99
N SER A 220 9.48 -10.97 22.84
CA SER A 220 10.49 -12.04 22.77
C SER A 220 10.19 -13.06 21.67
N LEU A 221 9.89 -12.58 20.45
CA LEU A 221 9.51 -13.42 19.31
C LEU A 221 10.52 -14.54 19.01
N GLU A 222 11.82 -14.24 19.02
CA GLU A 222 12.88 -15.21 18.70
C GLU A 222 12.91 -16.36 19.71
N GLU A 223 12.84 -16.05 21.01
CA GLU A 223 12.77 -17.06 22.08
C GLU A 223 11.51 -17.92 21.95
N CYS A 224 10.37 -17.31 21.61
CA CYS A 224 9.11 -18.03 21.48
C CYS A 224 9.14 -19.02 20.32
N ILE A 225 9.66 -18.59 19.16
CA ILE A 225 9.78 -19.41 17.97
C ILE A 225 10.79 -20.56 18.17
N ASP A 226 11.82 -20.35 18.98
CA ASP A 226 12.84 -21.37 19.22
C ASP A 226 12.41 -22.44 20.21
N ASN A 227 11.73 -22.06 21.29
CA ASN A 227 11.39 -22.98 22.37
C ASN A 227 10.01 -23.61 22.24
N PHE A 228 9.05 -22.97 21.56
CA PHE A 228 7.65 -23.40 21.52
C PHE A 228 7.17 -23.67 20.08
N CYS A 229 8.05 -24.17 19.21
CA CYS A 229 7.69 -24.51 17.84
C CYS A 229 6.88 -25.81 17.76
N LYS A 230 5.68 -25.77 17.16
CA LYS A 230 4.78 -26.93 17.00
C LYS A 230 5.36 -28.04 16.12
N TYR A 231 6.22 -27.68 15.17
CA TYR A 231 6.61 -28.56 14.08
C TYR A 231 8.12 -28.74 13.98
N THR A 232 8.53 -29.95 13.64
CA THR A 232 9.85 -30.21 13.04
C THR A 232 9.86 -29.76 11.57
N SER A 233 11.05 -29.67 10.96
CA SER A 233 11.18 -29.33 9.53
C SER A 233 10.41 -30.28 8.61
N GLU A 234 10.30 -31.57 8.94
CA GLU A 234 9.57 -32.54 8.11
C GLU A 234 8.05 -32.38 8.26
N GLU A 235 7.56 -32.23 9.49
CA GLU A 235 6.14 -32.00 9.77
C GLU A 235 5.67 -30.68 9.16
N LEU A 236 6.47 -29.61 9.29
CA LEU A 236 6.16 -28.31 8.70
C LEU A 236 6.05 -28.42 7.18
N TYR A 237 6.94 -29.21 6.54
CA TYR A 237 6.90 -29.42 5.09
C TYR A 237 5.59 -30.08 4.66
N ASP A 238 5.18 -31.13 5.37
CA ASP A 238 3.99 -31.89 5.05
C ASP A 238 2.70 -31.08 5.32
N VAL A 239 2.65 -30.30 6.40
CA VAL A 239 1.51 -29.42 6.69
C VAL A 239 1.41 -28.29 5.65
N LEU A 240 2.54 -27.70 5.24
CA LEU A 240 2.54 -26.65 4.22
C LEU A 240 1.98 -27.15 2.87
N LEU A 241 2.37 -28.36 2.45
CA LEU A 241 1.87 -28.96 1.21
C LEU A 241 0.39 -29.38 1.30
N ASN A 242 0.01 -30.06 2.39
CA ASN A 242 -1.29 -30.71 2.47
C ASN A 242 -2.41 -29.78 2.97
N GLU A 243 -2.11 -28.84 3.86
CA GLU A 243 -3.12 -28.00 4.52
C GLU A 243 -3.03 -26.51 4.15
N LYS A 244 -1.85 -26.03 3.74
CA LYS A 244 -1.63 -24.62 3.39
C LYS A 244 -1.44 -24.38 1.89
N GLU A 245 -1.71 -25.38 1.06
CA GLU A 245 -1.73 -25.30 -0.40
C GLU A 245 -0.40 -24.85 -1.04
N PHE A 246 0.73 -25.07 -0.36
CA PHE A 246 2.03 -24.86 -0.99
C PHE A 246 2.31 -25.92 -2.05
N LYS A 247 3.13 -25.55 -3.03
CA LYS A 247 3.67 -26.44 -4.04
C LYS A 247 5.19 -26.33 -4.04
N PHE A 248 5.87 -27.47 -4.09
CA PHE A 248 7.31 -27.49 -4.26
C PHE A 248 7.66 -27.39 -5.76
N ILE A 249 8.49 -26.40 -6.11
CA ILE A 249 8.98 -26.18 -7.46
C ILE A 249 10.50 -26.32 -7.43
N ASP A 250 11.03 -27.22 -8.26
CA ASP A 250 12.47 -27.43 -8.40
C ASP A 250 13.19 -26.11 -8.70
N ASP A 251 14.36 -25.91 -8.08
CA ASP A 251 15.19 -24.69 -8.12
C ASP A 251 14.59 -23.40 -7.50
N ILE A 252 13.32 -23.42 -7.04
CA ILE A 252 12.67 -22.27 -6.36
C ILE A 252 12.42 -22.55 -4.88
N GLY A 253 11.86 -23.72 -4.54
CA GLY A 253 11.45 -24.08 -3.18
C GLY A 253 9.93 -24.24 -3.02
N LEU A 254 9.39 -23.97 -1.83
CA LEU A 254 7.95 -24.02 -1.56
C LEU A 254 7.29 -22.69 -1.94
N VAL A 255 6.25 -22.74 -2.77
CA VAL A 255 5.52 -21.59 -3.27
C VAL A 255 4.04 -21.72 -2.94
N LYS A 256 3.45 -20.68 -2.35
CA LYS A 256 2.00 -20.52 -2.20
C LYS A 256 1.54 -19.27 -2.91
N THR A 257 0.58 -19.41 -3.81
CA THR A 257 -0.13 -18.27 -4.40
C THR A 257 -1.33 -17.94 -3.50
N LEU A 258 -1.37 -16.76 -2.89
CA LEU A 258 -2.53 -16.30 -2.09
C LEU A 258 -3.64 -15.70 -2.97
#